data_AF-A0A9B0TQP8-F1
#
_entry.id   AF-A0A9B0TQP8-F1
#
_cell.length_a   1.000
_cell.length_b   1.000
_cell.length_c   1.000
_cell.angle_alpha   90.00
_cell.angle_beta   90.00
_cell.angle_gamma   90.00
#
_symmetry.space_group_name_H-M   'P 1'
#
loop_
_entity.id
_entity.type
_entity.pdbx_description
1 polymer ?
#
loop_
_entity_poly.entity_id
_entity_poly.type
_entity_poly.pdbx_seq_one_letter_code
_entity_poly.pdbx_strand_id
1 'polypeptide(L)'
;MKQESASQSTPPASPPPSQTLELAAQPPRDDGDPLALWIFGYGSLVWRPDFAYSDSRVGFLHGYSRRFWQGDTFHRGSDKMPGRVVTLLEDCEGCTWSVAYQVQGEQNPGYLGPEPEETIATQILACCGSSDHNLEYLLRLADFMQLCGPQAQDEHLAAIVDAAVGTLLPCFCPTEQALALV
;
A
#
# COMPACT_ATOMS: atom_id res chain seq x y z
N MET A 1 -29.06 21.16 37.69
CA MET A 1 -28.82 19.73 37.98
C MET A 1 -29.69 18.90 37.05
N LYS A 2 -29.12 18.45 35.92
CA LYS A 2 -29.62 17.35 35.10
C LYS A 2 -28.36 16.60 34.65
N GLN A 3 -28.19 15.38 35.13
CA GLN A 3 -27.16 14.44 34.65
C GLN A 3 -27.83 13.58 33.57
N GLU A 4 -27.30 13.61 32.35
CA GLU A 4 -27.61 12.62 31.32
C GLU A 4 -26.71 11.40 31.57
N SER A 5 -27.35 10.25 31.73
CA SER A 5 -26.73 8.96 31.97
C SER A 5 -26.29 8.36 30.63
N ALA A 6 -24.99 8.22 30.44
CA ALA A 6 -24.42 7.58 29.26
C ALA A 6 -24.65 6.06 29.31
N SER A 7 -25.36 5.55 28.29
CA SER A 7 -25.57 4.11 28.04
C SER A 7 -24.24 3.45 27.72
N GLN A 8 -23.77 2.55 28.59
CA GLN A 8 -22.60 1.72 28.36
C GLN A 8 -22.98 0.54 27.44
N SER A 9 -22.48 0.54 26.22
CA SER A 9 -22.56 -0.59 25.29
C SER A 9 -21.54 -1.66 25.68
N THR A 10 -22.00 -2.81 26.16
CA THR A 10 -21.17 -3.98 26.46
C THR A 10 -20.69 -4.63 25.16
N PRO A 11 -19.40 -5.00 25.00
CA PRO A 11 -18.94 -5.76 23.84
C PRO A 11 -19.48 -7.20 23.86
N PRO A 12 -19.70 -7.85 22.70
CA PRO A 12 -20.19 -9.22 22.66
C PRO A 12 -19.15 -10.20 23.22
N ALA A 13 -19.63 -11.21 23.95
CA ALA A 13 -18.83 -12.24 24.60
C ALA A 13 -18.06 -13.11 23.57
N SER A 14 -16.82 -13.45 23.90
CA SER A 14 -15.99 -14.36 23.12
C SER A 14 -16.59 -15.78 23.06
N PRO A 15 -16.50 -16.50 21.93
CA PRO A 15 -16.99 -17.87 21.82
C PRO A 15 -16.14 -18.84 22.67
N PRO A 16 -16.73 -19.96 23.14
CA PRO A 16 -16.06 -20.90 24.04
C PRO A 16 -14.98 -21.72 23.30
N PRO A 17 -13.93 -22.20 24.00
CA PRO A 17 -12.88 -23.00 23.38
C PRO A 17 -13.26 -24.48 23.42
N SER A 18 -13.68 -25.04 22.28
CA SER A 18 -13.74 -26.48 21.97
C SER A 18 -14.09 -26.57 20.49
N GLN A 19 -13.16 -26.71 19.55
CA GLN A 19 -12.56 -28.00 19.18
C GLN A 19 -11.21 -27.73 18.49
N THR A 20 -10.12 -28.04 19.17
CA THR A 20 -8.79 -28.15 18.56
C THR A 20 -8.66 -29.58 18.03
N LEU A 21 -8.44 -29.72 16.73
CA LEU A 21 -7.48 -30.63 16.07
C LEU A 21 -7.91 -30.81 14.61
N GLU A 22 -6.98 -30.52 13.69
CA GLU A 22 -7.00 -30.90 12.26
C GLU A 22 -7.88 -30.11 11.27
N LEU A 23 -7.88 -28.76 11.33
CA LEU A 23 -7.74 -28.02 10.07
C LEU A 23 -6.27 -27.65 9.93
N ALA A 24 -5.49 -28.57 9.36
CA ALA A 24 -4.24 -28.17 8.72
C ALA A 24 -4.59 -26.99 7.80
N ALA A 25 -3.81 -25.91 7.87
CA ALA A 25 -3.92 -24.79 6.96
C ALA A 25 -3.97 -25.37 5.53
N GLN A 26 -5.18 -25.47 4.97
CA GLN A 26 -5.30 -25.88 3.59
C GLN A 26 -4.61 -24.76 2.80
N PRO A 27 -3.67 -25.09 1.90
CA PRO A 27 -3.16 -24.07 1.00
C PRO A 27 -4.36 -23.38 0.36
N PRO A 28 -4.29 -22.06 0.09
CA PRO A 28 -5.36 -21.37 -0.61
C PRO A 28 -5.74 -22.24 -1.79
N ARG A 29 -7.05 -22.45 -1.98
CA ARG A 29 -7.52 -23.18 -3.15
C ARG A 29 -6.89 -22.48 -4.33
N ASP A 30 -6.13 -23.24 -5.11
CA ASP A 30 -5.72 -22.78 -6.42
C ASP A 30 -7.00 -22.78 -7.24
N ASP A 31 -7.71 -21.65 -7.21
CA ASP A 31 -8.96 -21.44 -7.93
C ASP A 31 -8.73 -21.50 -9.46
N GLY A 32 -7.50 -21.78 -9.89
CA GLY A 32 -7.07 -21.82 -11.28
C GLY A 32 -6.72 -20.45 -11.83
N ASP A 33 -6.64 -19.41 -10.97
CA ASP A 33 -6.10 -18.11 -11.34
C ASP A 33 -4.62 -18.03 -10.95
N PRO A 34 -3.69 -18.32 -11.87
CA PRO A 34 -2.25 -18.27 -11.60
C PRO A 34 -1.73 -16.86 -11.28
N LEU A 35 -2.58 -15.83 -11.38
CA LEU A 35 -2.25 -14.44 -11.07
C LEU A 35 -2.81 -13.97 -9.72
N ALA A 36 -3.49 -14.83 -8.96
CA ALA A 36 -4.01 -14.48 -7.64
C ALA A 36 -2.89 -14.15 -6.65
N LEU A 37 -2.71 -12.86 -6.35
CA LEU A 37 -1.74 -12.38 -5.36
C LEU A 37 -2.29 -12.54 -3.93
N TRP A 38 -1.54 -13.23 -3.08
CA TRP A 38 -1.85 -13.38 -1.65
C TRP A 38 -0.84 -12.62 -0.77
N ILE A 39 -1.35 -11.82 0.17
CA ILE A 39 -0.54 -11.10 1.17
C ILE A 39 -0.68 -11.80 2.52
N PHE A 40 0.44 -12.27 3.08
CA PHE A 40 0.49 -12.81 4.45
C PHE A 40 0.70 -11.69 5.47
N GLY A 41 -0.33 -11.42 6.29
CA GLY A 41 -0.28 -10.35 7.27
C GLY A 41 0.35 -10.77 8.58
N TYR A 42 1.63 -10.50 8.83
CA TYR A 42 2.34 -10.94 10.05
C TYR A 42 2.29 -9.97 11.25
N GLY A 43 1.56 -8.86 11.13
CA GLY A 43 1.47 -7.82 12.16
C GLY A 43 0.05 -7.26 12.30
N SER A 44 -0.09 -5.93 12.24
CA SER A 44 -1.40 -5.26 12.34
C SER A 44 -2.41 -5.73 11.29
N LEU A 45 -1.93 -6.20 10.14
CA LEU A 45 -2.75 -6.79 9.08
C LEU A 45 -3.64 -7.94 9.56
N VAL A 46 -3.32 -8.60 10.67
CA VAL A 46 -4.19 -9.63 11.28
C VAL A 46 -5.58 -9.08 11.65
N TRP A 47 -5.69 -7.82 12.05
CA TRP A 47 -6.97 -7.20 12.45
C TRP A 47 -7.29 -5.91 11.69
N ARG A 48 -6.36 -5.41 10.87
CA ARG A 48 -6.50 -4.18 10.10
C ARG A 48 -5.72 -4.28 8.78
N PRO A 49 -6.29 -4.97 7.76
CA PRO A 49 -5.63 -5.11 6.46
C PRO A 49 -5.51 -3.78 5.72
N ASP A 50 -6.53 -2.92 5.80
CA ASP A 50 -6.56 -1.57 5.18
C ASP A 50 -6.38 -1.57 3.64
N PHE A 51 -6.79 -2.66 2.99
CA PHE A 51 -6.92 -2.79 1.53
C PHE A 51 -8.09 -3.73 1.20
N ALA A 52 -8.57 -3.68 -0.05
CA ALA A 52 -9.65 -4.54 -0.52
C ALA A 52 -9.13 -5.95 -0.87
N TYR A 53 -9.86 -6.98 -0.43
CA TYR A 53 -9.51 -8.38 -0.63
C TYR A 53 -10.75 -9.22 -0.93
N SER A 54 -10.59 -10.27 -1.73
CA SER A 54 -11.68 -11.17 -2.14
C SER A 54 -11.86 -12.34 -1.17
N ASP A 55 -10.77 -12.78 -0.54
CA ASP A 55 -10.78 -13.91 0.40
C ASP A 55 -9.73 -13.72 1.50
N SER A 56 -9.93 -14.41 2.64
CA SER A 56 -8.98 -14.44 3.75
C SER A 56 -8.91 -15.81 4.40
N ARG A 57 -7.70 -16.23 4.78
CA ARG A 57 -7.42 -17.57 5.33
C ARG A 57 -6.50 -17.46 6.53
N VAL A 58 -6.89 -18.08 7.65
CA VAL A 58 -5.98 -18.28 8.79
C VAL A 58 -5.00 -19.39 8.43
N GLY A 59 -3.72 -19.14 8.65
CA GLY A 59 -2.65 -20.09 8.37
C GLY A 59 -1.38 -19.72 9.12
N PHE A 60 -0.25 -20.28 8.69
CA PHE A 60 1.02 -20.02 9.33
C PHE A 60 2.19 -20.09 8.36
N LEU A 61 3.26 -19.38 8.71
CA LEU A 61 4.50 -19.33 7.97
C LEU A 61 5.57 -20.13 8.72
N HIS A 62 6.10 -21.18 8.06
CA HIS A 62 7.24 -21.95 8.55
C HIS A 62 8.56 -21.24 8.22
N GLY A 63 9.61 -21.52 8.99
CA GLY A 63 10.93 -20.96 8.75
C GLY A 63 11.09 -19.53 9.26
N TYR A 64 10.08 -19.01 9.99
CA TYR A 64 10.08 -17.64 10.49
C TYR A 64 9.50 -17.51 11.90
N SER A 65 10.15 -16.65 12.67
CA SER A 65 9.78 -16.28 14.03
C SER A 65 9.40 -14.80 14.10
N ARG A 66 8.21 -14.51 14.64
CA ARG A 66 7.77 -13.12 14.91
C ARG A 66 8.47 -12.55 16.14
N ARG A 67 9.04 -11.34 16.04
CA ARG A 67 9.69 -10.63 17.17
C ARG A 67 9.35 -9.15 17.19
N PHE A 68 9.18 -8.57 18.39
CA PHE A 68 8.94 -7.13 18.59
C PHE A 68 10.24 -6.30 18.53
N TRP A 69 10.99 -6.47 17.44
CA TRP A 69 12.33 -5.90 17.28
C TRP A 69 12.39 -4.74 16.29
N GLN A 70 11.28 -4.42 15.61
CA GLN A 70 11.21 -3.26 14.72
C GLN A 70 10.84 -2.01 15.52
N GLY A 71 11.62 -0.94 15.33
CA GLY A 71 11.31 0.38 15.89
C GLY A 71 10.23 1.09 15.08
N ASP A 72 9.31 1.76 15.77
CA ASP A 72 8.26 2.58 15.17
C ASP A 72 8.20 3.95 15.86
N THR A 73 8.47 5.01 15.11
CA THR A 73 8.44 6.39 15.61
C THR A 73 7.19 7.16 15.18
N PHE A 74 6.29 6.54 14.42
CA PHE A 74 5.14 7.23 13.82
C PHE A 74 3.79 6.71 14.33
N HIS A 75 3.58 5.40 14.39
CA HIS A 75 2.27 4.85 14.77
C HIS A 75 2.18 4.45 16.25
N ARG A 76 3.23 3.82 16.79
CA ARG A 76 3.27 3.24 18.14
C ARG A 76 4.36 3.84 19.02
N GLY A 77 5.00 4.92 18.58
CA GLY A 77 6.04 5.63 19.31
C GLY A 77 6.19 7.07 18.85
N SER A 78 7.37 7.63 19.13
CA SER A 78 7.77 8.98 18.72
C SER A 78 9.28 9.02 18.51
N ASP A 79 9.82 10.08 17.89
CA ASP A 79 11.27 10.26 17.72
C ASP A 79 12.04 10.22 19.04
N LYS A 80 11.42 10.68 20.14
CA LYS A 80 12.03 10.68 21.48
C LYS A 80 11.95 9.31 22.17
N MET A 81 10.95 8.50 21.83
CA MET A 81 10.69 7.21 22.44
C MET A 81 10.06 6.28 21.41
N PRO A 82 10.87 5.54 20.62
CA PRO A 82 10.36 4.62 19.62
C PRO A 82 9.56 3.49 20.27
N GLY A 83 8.43 3.15 19.64
CA GLY A 83 7.65 1.97 19.96
C GLY A 83 8.35 0.71 19.45
N ARG A 84 7.94 -0.44 19.96
CA ARG A 84 8.36 -1.76 19.45
C ARG A 84 7.20 -2.42 18.73
N VAL A 85 7.39 -2.73 17.45
CA VAL A 85 6.43 -3.46 16.61
C VAL A 85 7.06 -4.73 16.07
N VAL A 86 6.23 -5.61 15.50
CA VAL A 86 6.66 -6.93 15.05
C VAL A 86 7.42 -6.87 13.72
N THR A 87 8.39 -7.76 13.58
CA THR A 87 9.04 -8.13 12.32
C THR A 87 9.19 -9.66 12.27
N LEU A 88 9.54 -10.19 11.11
CA LEU A 88 9.85 -11.60 10.90
C LEU A 88 11.36 -11.79 10.79
N LEU A 89 11.86 -12.84 11.43
CA LEU A 89 13.24 -13.28 11.32
C LEU A 89 13.24 -14.72 10.86
N GLU A 90 14.18 -15.07 9.98
CA GLU A 90 14.43 -16.46 9.60
C GLU A 90 14.77 -17.28 10.85
N ASP A 91 14.09 -18.41 10.98
CA ASP A 91 14.19 -19.34 12.09
C ASP A 91 13.72 -20.70 11.58
N CYS A 92 14.64 -21.63 11.33
CA CYS A 92 14.34 -22.90 10.66
C CYS A 92 13.30 -23.75 11.41
N GLU A 93 13.17 -23.58 12.73
CA GLU A 93 12.17 -24.23 13.57
C GLU A 93 10.95 -23.33 13.86
N GLY A 94 11.01 -22.09 13.37
CA GLY A 94 10.00 -21.07 13.56
C GLY A 94 8.70 -21.38 12.84
N CYS A 95 7.60 -21.11 13.54
CA CYS A 95 6.25 -21.19 13.01
C CYS A 95 5.45 -19.97 13.49
N THR A 96 4.95 -19.18 12.56
CA THR A 96 4.23 -17.93 12.86
C THR A 96 2.81 -17.97 12.30
N TRP A 97 1.81 -17.99 13.18
CA TRP A 97 0.39 -17.97 12.80
C TRP A 97 -0.11 -16.58 12.42
N SER A 98 -0.94 -16.50 11.37
CA SER A 98 -1.51 -15.24 10.89
C SER A 98 -2.66 -15.44 9.90
N VAL A 99 -3.09 -14.34 9.27
CA VAL A 99 -4.10 -14.33 8.20
C VAL A 99 -3.42 -13.99 6.88
N ALA A 100 -3.75 -14.71 5.82
CA ALA A 100 -3.42 -14.39 4.43
C ALA A 100 -4.65 -13.83 3.72
N TYR A 101 -4.46 -12.84 2.84
CA TYR A 101 -5.52 -12.16 2.10
C TYR A 101 -5.27 -12.26 0.60
N GLN A 102 -6.28 -12.63 -0.18
CA GLN A 102 -6.24 -12.59 -1.64
C GLN A 102 -6.58 -11.17 -2.10
N VAL A 103 -5.64 -10.48 -2.74
CA VAL A 103 -5.79 -9.08 -3.13
C VAL A 103 -6.70 -8.98 -4.34
N GLN A 104 -7.65 -8.04 -4.29
CA GLN A 104 -8.42 -7.68 -5.48
C GLN A 104 -7.54 -6.85 -6.41
N GLY A 105 -7.34 -7.32 -7.65
CA GLY A 105 -6.68 -6.56 -8.70
C GLY A 105 -7.54 -5.38 -9.16
N GLU A 106 -8.02 -5.42 -10.40
CA GLU A 106 -8.90 -4.37 -10.95
C GLU A 106 -10.24 -4.24 -10.21
N GLN A 107 -10.62 -5.24 -9.41
CA GLN A 107 -11.83 -5.20 -8.57
C GLN A 107 -11.66 -4.35 -7.30
N ASN A 108 -10.46 -3.84 -7.02
CA ASN A 108 -10.20 -2.97 -5.89
C ASN A 108 -10.98 -1.64 -6.05
N PRO A 109 -11.79 -1.20 -5.06
CA PRO A 109 -12.49 0.08 -5.13
C PRO A 109 -11.61 1.32 -5.34
N GLY A 110 -10.31 1.23 -4.99
CA GLY A 110 -9.33 2.28 -5.24
C GLY A 110 -8.68 2.23 -6.63
N TYR A 111 -8.95 1.21 -7.44
CA TYR A 111 -8.44 1.11 -8.80
C TYR A 111 -9.23 2.07 -9.71
N LEU A 112 -8.55 3.08 -10.24
CA LEU A 112 -9.18 4.10 -11.10
C LEU A 112 -9.25 3.69 -12.58
N GLY A 113 -8.57 2.61 -12.98
CA GLY A 113 -8.49 2.18 -14.38
C GLY A 113 -7.38 2.85 -15.19
N PRO A 114 -7.21 2.44 -16.45
CA PRO A 114 -6.32 3.11 -17.39
C PRO A 114 -6.91 4.45 -17.83
N GLU A 115 -6.07 5.47 -17.94
CA GLU A 115 -6.41 6.81 -18.41
C GLU A 115 -5.25 7.37 -19.27
N PRO A 116 -5.49 8.32 -20.18
CA PRO A 116 -4.42 9.00 -20.90
C PRO A 116 -3.44 9.68 -19.94
N GLU A 117 -2.15 9.63 -20.25
CA GLU A 117 -1.09 10.16 -19.39
C GLU A 117 -1.28 11.64 -19.06
N GLU A 118 -1.82 12.45 -19.99
CA GLU A 118 -2.11 13.87 -19.72
C GLU A 118 -3.22 14.05 -18.68
N THR A 119 -4.21 13.15 -18.69
CA THR A 119 -5.32 13.19 -17.73
C THR A 119 -4.83 12.77 -16.34
N ILE A 120 -4.01 11.73 -16.28
CA ILE A 120 -3.35 11.28 -15.05
C ILE A 120 -2.46 12.40 -14.50
N ALA A 121 -1.61 13.00 -15.33
CA ALA A 121 -0.73 14.10 -14.93
C ALA A 121 -1.52 15.30 -14.39
N THR A 122 -2.61 15.69 -15.07
CA THR A 122 -3.49 16.77 -14.61
C THR A 122 -4.08 16.47 -13.23
N GLN A 123 -4.54 15.24 -13.02
CA GLN A 123 -5.05 14.82 -11.71
C GLN A 123 -3.95 14.84 -10.63
N ILE A 124 -2.74 14.33 -10.94
CA ILE A 124 -1.60 14.39 -10.02
C ILE A 124 -1.27 15.83 -9.62
N LEU A 125 -1.25 16.76 -10.58
CA LEU A 125 -0.99 18.17 -10.35
C LEU A 125 -2.09 18.88 -9.55
N ALA A 126 -3.30 18.34 -9.50
CA ALA A 126 -4.42 18.93 -8.75
C ALA A 126 -4.61 18.33 -7.34
N CYS A 127 -4.03 17.16 -7.04
CA CYS A 127 -4.32 16.39 -5.83
C CYS A 127 -3.27 16.54 -4.71
N CYS A 128 -3.74 16.72 -3.47
CA CYS A 128 -2.94 16.68 -2.25
C CYS A 128 -3.62 15.81 -1.17
N GLY A 129 -2.82 15.21 -0.30
CA GLY A 129 -3.28 14.31 0.76
C GLY A 129 -2.62 14.60 2.12
N SER A 130 -2.77 13.65 3.05
CA SER A 130 -2.13 13.73 4.39
C SER A 130 -0.60 13.65 4.35
N SER A 131 -0.04 13.24 3.22
CA SER A 131 1.40 13.05 2.97
C SER A 131 1.93 14.03 1.93
N ASP A 132 1.39 15.26 1.91
CA ASP A 132 1.70 16.34 0.98
C ASP A 132 1.13 16.16 -0.45
N HIS A 133 1.67 16.91 -1.43
CA HIS A 133 1.14 16.98 -2.79
C HIS A 133 1.49 15.72 -3.59
N ASN A 134 0.54 15.20 -4.37
CA ASN A 134 0.76 13.99 -5.17
C ASN A 134 1.91 14.11 -6.20
N LEU A 135 2.24 15.33 -6.65
CA LEU A 135 3.41 15.59 -7.49
C LEU A 135 4.72 15.13 -6.83
N GLU A 136 4.85 15.29 -5.51
CA GLU A 136 6.04 14.86 -4.79
C GLU A 136 6.24 13.34 -4.86
N TYR A 137 5.15 12.57 -4.80
CA TYR A 137 5.20 11.12 -4.96
C TYR A 137 5.70 10.73 -6.36
N LEU A 138 5.13 11.33 -7.41
CA LEU A 138 5.54 11.08 -8.80
C LEU A 138 7.04 11.33 -9.00
N LEU A 139 7.54 12.47 -8.54
CA LEU A 139 8.94 12.86 -8.73
C LEU A 139 9.91 11.98 -7.93
N ARG A 140 9.58 11.67 -6.67
CA ARG A 140 10.40 10.74 -5.86
C ARG A 140 10.47 9.34 -6.47
N LEU A 141 9.38 8.86 -7.06
CA LEU A 141 9.37 7.59 -7.76
C LEU A 141 10.23 7.65 -9.02
N ALA A 142 10.11 8.71 -9.83
CA ALA A 142 10.93 8.91 -11.02
C ALA A 142 12.43 8.96 -10.68
N ASP A 143 12.82 9.71 -9.65
CA ASP A 143 14.21 9.78 -9.17
C ASP A 143 14.72 8.41 -8.74
N PHE A 144 13.92 7.66 -7.97
CA PHE A 144 14.27 6.31 -7.54
C PHE A 144 14.49 5.38 -8.74
N MET A 145 13.59 5.39 -9.73
CA MET A 145 13.70 4.54 -10.90
C MET A 145 14.94 4.88 -11.74
N GLN A 146 15.28 6.16 -11.88
CA GLN A 146 16.50 6.59 -12.58
C GLN A 146 17.78 6.19 -11.83
N LEU A 147 17.80 6.31 -10.50
CA LEU A 147 18.99 6.06 -9.69
C LEU A 147 19.24 4.57 -9.44
N CYS A 148 18.18 3.80 -9.19
CA CYS A 148 18.28 2.42 -8.73
C CYS A 148 17.90 1.37 -9.78
N GLY A 149 17.07 1.73 -10.76
CA GLY A 149 16.58 0.82 -11.79
C GLY A 149 16.64 1.38 -13.23
N PRO A 150 17.71 2.06 -13.66
CA PRO A 150 17.74 2.70 -14.99
C PRO A 150 17.52 1.71 -16.15
N GLN A 151 17.83 0.44 -15.95
CA GLN A 151 17.62 -0.63 -16.92
C GLN A 151 16.15 -1.04 -17.10
N ALA A 152 15.25 -0.70 -16.16
CA ALA A 152 13.85 -1.14 -16.19
C ALA A 152 13.01 -0.40 -17.25
N GLN A 153 13.45 0.79 -17.69
CA GLN A 153 12.83 1.59 -18.76
C GLN A 153 11.30 1.71 -18.62
N ASP A 154 10.85 2.39 -17.56
CA ASP A 154 9.43 2.63 -17.30
C ASP A 154 8.89 3.76 -18.20
N GLU A 155 8.44 3.40 -19.41
CA GLU A 155 7.95 4.33 -20.42
C GLU A 155 6.71 5.12 -19.96
N HIS A 156 5.79 4.47 -19.24
CA HIS A 156 4.56 5.11 -18.77
C HIS A 156 4.84 6.14 -17.68
N LEU A 157 5.70 5.80 -16.72
CA LEU A 157 6.17 6.76 -15.71
C LEU A 157 6.83 7.98 -16.36
N ALA A 158 7.71 7.75 -17.34
CA ALA A 158 8.36 8.83 -18.07
C ALA A 158 7.35 9.74 -18.79
N ALA A 159 6.36 9.16 -19.47
CA ALA A 159 5.33 9.91 -20.17
C ALA A 159 4.47 10.77 -19.22
N ILE A 160 4.10 10.26 -18.04
CA ILE A 160 3.36 11.03 -17.03
C ILE A 160 4.21 12.19 -16.48
N VAL A 161 5.50 11.96 -16.21
CA VAL A 161 6.44 13.01 -15.76
C VAL A 161 6.54 14.11 -16.83
N ASP A 162 6.75 13.74 -18.09
CA ASP A 162 6.85 14.69 -19.19
C ASP A 162 5.56 15.49 -19.36
N ALA A 163 4.39 14.85 -19.27
CA ALA A 163 3.10 15.53 -19.33
C ALA A 163 2.90 16.52 -18.15
N ALA A 164 3.30 16.13 -16.93
CA ALA A 164 3.21 16.99 -15.75
C ALA A 164 4.13 18.21 -15.86
N VAL A 165 5.39 18.00 -16.27
CA VAL A 165 6.38 19.07 -16.45
C VAL A 165 5.99 20.00 -17.59
N GLY A 166 5.52 19.46 -18.71
CA GLY A 166 5.05 20.25 -19.86
C GLY A 166 3.85 21.14 -19.52
N THR A 167 3.00 20.71 -18.59
CA THR A 167 1.89 21.53 -18.07
C THR A 167 2.39 22.67 -17.17
N LEU A 168 3.43 22.42 -16.35
CA LEU A 168 4.02 23.42 -15.46
C LEU A 168 4.90 24.45 -16.17
N LEU A 169 5.46 24.08 -17.32
CA LEU A 169 6.24 24.95 -18.18
C LEU A 169 5.38 25.37 -19.38
N PRO A 170 4.50 26.39 -19.26
CA PRO A 170 3.78 26.89 -20.42
C PRO A 170 4.80 27.28 -21.49
N CYS A 171 4.67 26.67 -22.67
CA CYS A 171 5.63 26.71 -23.76
C CYS A 171 6.36 28.05 -23.86
N PHE A 172 7.69 28.00 -23.82
CA PHE A 172 8.51 28.97 -24.53
C PHE A 172 8.12 28.88 -26.00
N CYS A 173 7.25 29.78 -26.47
CA CYS A 173 7.14 30.03 -27.90
C CYS A 173 8.47 30.66 -28.34
N PRO A 174 9.26 30.05 -29.24
CA PRO A 174 10.15 30.84 -30.05
C PRO A 174 9.23 31.65 -30.96
N THR A 175 9.01 32.93 -30.64
CA THR A 175 8.40 33.85 -31.60
C THR A 175 9.14 33.74 -32.93
N GLU A 176 8.45 33.30 -33.97
CA GLU A 176 8.82 33.60 -35.35
C GLU A 176 8.94 35.13 -35.50
N GLN A 177 10.15 35.65 -35.36
CA GLN A 177 10.52 36.96 -35.88
C GLN A 177 11.87 36.83 -36.58
N ALA A 178 11.81 36.38 -37.83
CA ALA A 178 12.78 36.77 -38.85
C ALA A 178 12.16 36.61 -40.25
N LEU A 179 11.11 37.38 -40.53
CA LEU A 179 10.87 37.90 -41.88
C LEU A 179 11.15 39.40 -41.86
N ALA A 180 11.86 39.86 -42.89
CA ALA A 180 12.11 41.24 -43.32
C ALA A 180 13.48 41.87 -42.94
N LEU A 181 14.43 41.70 -43.86
CA LEU A 181 15.33 42.71 -44.47
C LEU A 181 16.11 41.92 -45.54
N VAL A 182 15.73 41.96 -46.82
CA VAL A 182 16.17 42.96 -47.82
C VAL A 182 17.49 43.62 -47.45
#